data_AF-A0ABD3TUM3-F1
#
_entry.id   AF-A0ABD3TUM3-F1
#
_cell.length_a   1.000
_cell.length_b   1.000
_cell.length_c   1.000
_cell.angle_alpha   90.00
_cell.angle_beta   90.00
_cell.angle_gamma   90.00
#
_symmetry.space_group_name_H-M   'P 1'
#
loop_
_entity.id
_entity.type
_entity.pdbx_description
1 polymer ?
#
loop_
_entity_poly.entity_id
_entity_poly.type
_entity_poly.pdbx_seq_one_letter_code
_entity_poly.pdbx_strand_id
1 'polypeptide(L)'
;MLPPHKIQELHRIFSKLDKNGDGLRAFKVFDLDGDGFISCEELQIALSRLGLWDEHCSGQDCKDMIGMFDTNSDGFVDFEEFKDMVLNDLSIY
;
A
#
# COMPACT_ATOMS: atom_id res chain seq x y z
N MET A 1 -5.55 -8.58 10.73
CA MET A 1 -5.58 -7.16 11.19
C MET A 1 -4.20 -6.67 11.60
N LEU A 2 -3.62 -5.76 10.80
CA LEU A 2 -2.32 -5.15 11.05
C LEU A 2 -2.35 -4.28 12.32
N PRO A 3 -1.32 -4.30 13.19
CA PRO A 3 -1.30 -3.42 14.34
C PRO A 3 -1.11 -1.94 13.90
N PRO A 4 -1.73 -0.98 14.60
CA PRO A 4 -1.82 0.43 14.17
C PRO A 4 -0.46 1.11 13.99
N HIS A 5 0.59 0.67 14.69
CA HIS A 5 1.95 1.19 14.49
C HIS A 5 2.52 0.88 13.10
N LYS A 6 2.09 -0.22 12.47
CA LYS A 6 2.52 -0.54 11.10
C LYS A 6 1.86 0.35 10.05
N ILE A 7 0.62 0.79 10.27
CA ILE A 7 -0.07 1.76 9.39
C ILE A 7 0.66 3.11 9.39
N GLN A 8 1.10 3.58 10.56
CA GLN A 8 1.88 4.83 10.63
C GLN A 8 3.24 4.73 9.92
N GLU A 9 3.91 3.59 10.00
CA GLU A 9 5.16 3.37 9.26
C GLU A 9 4.93 3.29 7.75
N LEU A 10 3.80 2.73 7.33
CA LEU A 10 3.37 2.74 5.93
C LEU A 10 3.21 4.19 5.45
N HIS A 11 2.48 5.05 6.18
CA HIS A 11 2.35 6.47 5.83
C HIS A 11 3.70 7.18 5.79
N ARG A 12 4.58 6.90 6.75
CA ARG A 12 5.93 7.50 6.79
C ARG A 12 6.77 7.11 5.57
N ILE A 13 6.64 5.88 5.09
CA ILE A 13 7.34 5.41 3.89
C ILE A 13 6.71 6.00 2.64
N PHE A 14 5.39 6.02 2.53
CA PHE A 14 4.70 6.66 1.42
C PHE A 14 5.06 8.13 1.25
N SER A 15 5.06 8.90 2.35
CA SER A 15 5.50 10.30 2.35
C SER A 15 6.98 10.47 1.95
N LYS A 16 7.83 9.46 2.21
CA LYS A 16 9.23 9.46 1.74
C LYS A 16 9.38 9.11 0.27
N LEU A 17 8.56 8.19 -0.23
CA LEU A 17 8.59 7.70 -1.61
C LEU A 17 7.99 8.73 -2.57
N ASP A 18 6.93 9.42 -2.15
CA ASP A 18 6.29 10.47 -2.93
C ASP A 18 6.52 11.86 -2.31
N LYS A 19 7.62 12.49 -2.72
CA LYS A 19 7.95 13.88 -2.35
C LYS A 19 7.22 14.93 -3.19
N ASN A 20 6.58 14.52 -4.28
CA ASN A 20 5.98 15.43 -5.24
C ASN A 20 4.44 15.53 -5.07
N GLY A 21 3.82 14.55 -4.41
CA GLY A 21 2.39 14.53 -4.13
C GLY A 21 1.55 13.93 -5.26
N ASP A 22 2.19 13.29 -6.23
CA ASP A 22 1.54 12.71 -7.42
C ASP A 22 1.08 11.26 -7.18
N GLY A 23 1.49 10.61 -6.09
CA GLY A 23 1.25 9.18 -5.79
C GLY A 23 1.99 8.21 -6.71
N LEU A 24 2.34 8.64 -7.93
CA LEU A 24 2.90 7.83 -9.00
C LEU A 24 4.25 7.18 -8.66
N ARG A 25 5.09 7.86 -7.88
CA ARG A 25 6.39 7.33 -7.46
C ARG A 25 6.27 6.24 -6.42
N ALA A 26 5.39 6.46 -5.43
CA ALA A 26 5.10 5.42 -4.45
C ALA A 26 4.44 4.24 -5.16
N PHE A 27 3.45 4.49 -6.02
CA PHE A 27 2.76 3.45 -6.80
C PHE A 27 3.75 2.56 -7.57
N LYS A 28 4.66 3.15 -8.36
CA LYS A 28 5.71 2.42 -9.10
C LYS A 28 6.72 1.62 -8.26
N VAL A 29 6.78 1.87 -6.95
CA VAL A 29 7.63 1.08 -6.04
C VAL A 29 6.89 -0.18 -5.58
N PHE A 30 5.56 -0.13 -5.55
CA PHE A 30 4.69 -1.24 -5.21
C PHE A 30 4.29 -2.07 -6.44
N ASP A 31 3.94 -1.41 -7.54
CA ASP A 31 3.67 -1.98 -8.86
C ASP A 31 5.00 -2.47 -9.48
N LEU A 32 5.23 -3.77 -9.41
CA LEU A 32 6.51 -4.38 -9.82
C LEU A 32 6.49 -4.79 -11.28
N ASP A 33 5.33 -5.20 -11.79
CA ASP A 33 5.15 -5.62 -13.17
C ASP A 33 4.81 -4.45 -14.12
N GLY A 34 4.37 -3.32 -13.58
CA GLY A 34 4.04 -2.10 -14.32
C GLY A 34 2.67 -2.14 -14.97
N ASP A 35 1.75 -3.01 -14.51
CA ASP A 35 0.43 -3.18 -15.11
C ASP A 35 -0.57 -2.09 -14.71
N GLY A 36 -0.22 -1.25 -13.72
CA GLY A 36 -1.05 -0.18 -13.21
C GLY A 36 -1.97 -0.60 -12.06
N PHE A 37 -1.78 -1.80 -11.52
CA PHE A 37 -2.47 -2.37 -10.37
C PHE A 37 -1.43 -2.90 -9.37
N ILE A 38 -1.81 -2.98 -8.11
CA ILE A 38 -0.97 -3.60 -7.08
C ILE A 38 -1.70 -4.85 -6.60
N SER A 39 -1.15 -6.01 -6.93
CA SER A 39 -1.63 -7.28 -6.43
C SER A 39 -1.20 -7.52 -4.98
N CYS A 40 -1.88 -8.45 -4.29
CA CYS A 40 -1.50 -8.86 -2.93
C CYS A 40 -0.02 -9.28 -2.86
N GLU A 41 0.44 -10.01 -3.88
CA GLU A 41 1.80 -10.54 -3.94
C GLU A 41 2.83 -9.42 -4.10
N GLU A 42 2.55 -8.44 -4.95
CA GLU A 42 3.44 -7.29 -5.16
C GLU A 42 3.50 -6.38 -3.95
N LEU A 43 2.34 -6.10 -3.35
CA LEU A 43 2.27 -5.36 -2.09
C LEU A 43 3.10 -6.05 -1.01
N GLN A 44 2.98 -7.38 -0.90
CA GLN A 44 3.77 -8.16 0.04
C GLN A 44 5.28 -8.02 -0.23
N ILE A 45 5.70 -8.22 -1.47
CA ILE A 45 7.11 -8.14 -1.87
C ILE A 45 7.67 -6.74 -1.59
N ALA A 46 6.94 -5.69 -1.98
CA ALA A 46 7.34 -4.32 -1.78
C ALA A 46 7.43 -3.97 -0.28
N LEU A 47 6.45 -4.35 0.53
CA LEU A 47 6.47 -4.15 1.97
C LEU A 47 7.57 -4.96 2.66
N SER A 48 7.86 -6.17 2.20
CA SER A 48 9.02 -6.96 2.66
C SER A 48 10.33 -6.25 2.32
N ARG A 49 10.47 -5.70 1.10
CA ARG A 49 11.66 -4.93 0.69
C ARG A 49 11.85 -3.66 1.52
N LEU A 50 10.74 -3.05 1.95
CA LEU A 50 10.74 -1.87 2.82
C LEU A 50 10.95 -2.21 4.30
N GLY A 51 10.97 -3.50 4.66
CA GLY A 51 11.12 -3.96 6.04
C GLY A 51 9.88 -3.76 6.91
N LEU A 52 8.71 -3.54 6.29
CA LEU A 52 7.42 -3.41 6.98
C LEU A 52 6.67 -4.74 7.10
N TRP A 53 6.91 -5.64 6.16
CA TRP A 53 6.35 -6.99 6.19
C TRP A 53 7.33 -7.95 6.85
N ASP A 54 6.87 -8.64 7.88
CA ASP A 54 7.64 -9.65 8.60
C ASP A 54 7.37 -11.03 8.00
N GLU A 55 8.28 -11.99 8.16
CA GLU A 55 8.07 -13.39 7.69
C GLU A 55 6.86 -14.05 8.38
N HIS A 56 6.45 -13.53 9.54
CA HIS A 56 5.25 -13.95 10.26
C HIS A 56 3.93 -13.43 9.68
N CYS A 57 3.96 -12.42 8.81
CA CYS A 57 2.75 -11.92 8.17
C CYS A 57 2.32 -12.90 7.07
N SER A 58 1.22 -13.60 7.35
CA SER A 58 0.70 -14.68 6.51
C SER A 58 0.03 -14.10 5.26
N GLY A 59 -0.15 -14.90 4.20
CA GLY A 59 -0.90 -14.46 3.00
C GLY A 59 -2.32 -13.96 3.31
N GLN A 60 -2.88 -14.35 4.45
CA GLN A 60 -4.15 -13.83 4.98
C GLN A 60 -4.05 -12.36 5.42
N ASP A 61 -2.95 -11.96 6.05
CA ASP A 61 -2.72 -10.56 6.43
C ASP A 61 -2.59 -9.67 5.21
N CYS A 62 -2.08 -10.20 4.09
CA CYS A 62 -1.95 -9.46 2.85
C CYS A 62 -3.31 -9.20 2.18
N LYS A 63 -4.23 -10.16 2.25
CA LYS A 63 -5.61 -9.96 1.82
C LYS A 63 -6.36 -8.97 2.70
N ASP A 64 -6.16 -9.05 4.02
CA ASP A 64 -6.72 -8.04 4.94
C ASP A 64 -6.16 -6.64 4.61
N MET A 65 -4.88 -6.56 4.25
CA MET A 65 -4.19 -5.31 3.90
C MET A 65 -4.74 -4.73 2.60
N ILE A 66 -4.80 -5.53 1.53
CA ILE A 66 -5.41 -5.11 0.28
C ILE A 66 -6.86 -4.72 0.53
N GLY A 67 -7.65 -5.52 1.24
CA GLY A 67 -9.05 -5.20 1.52
C GLY A 67 -9.30 -3.93 2.34
N MET A 68 -8.26 -3.35 2.97
CA MET A 68 -8.36 -2.02 3.59
C MET A 68 -8.16 -0.87 2.58
N PHE A 69 -7.53 -1.14 1.45
CA PHE A 69 -7.22 -0.17 0.40
C PHE A 69 -8.14 -0.32 -0.82
N ASP A 70 -8.40 -1.57 -1.20
CA ASP A 70 -9.31 -2.04 -2.21
C ASP A 70 -10.74 -1.71 -1.78
N THR A 71 -11.25 -0.61 -2.34
CA THR A 71 -12.59 -0.10 -2.05
C THR A 71 -13.62 -0.77 -2.95
N ASN A 72 -13.18 -1.21 -4.13
CA ASN A 72 -14.02 -1.87 -5.13
C ASN A 72 -14.16 -3.39 -4.89
N SER A 73 -13.37 -3.96 -3.96
CA SER A 73 -13.26 -5.38 -3.59
C SER A 73 -12.88 -6.32 -4.74
N ASP A 74 -12.07 -5.87 -5.70
CA ASP A 74 -11.58 -6.68 -6.83
C ASP A 74 -10.34 -7.51 -6.49
N GLY A 75 -9.73 -7.28 -5.33
CA GLY A 75 -8.53 -7.95 -4.82
C GLY A 75 -7.22 -7.34 -5.29
N PHE A 76 -7.28 -6.20 -5.97
CA PHE A 76 -6.17 -5.39 -6.45
C PHE A 76 -6.34 -3.97 -5.92
N VAL A 77 -5.26 -3.18 -5.98
CA VAL A 77 -5.33 -1.75 -5.69
C VAL A 77 -4.94 -1.00 -6.94
N ASP A 78 -5.88 -0.27 -7.52
CA ASP A 78 -5.61 0.55 -8.69
C ASP A 78 -4.97 1.91 -8.30
N PHE A 79 -4.48 2.65 -9.31
CA PHE A 79 -3.86 3.94 -9.07
C PHE A 79 -4.80 4.98 -8.42
N GLU A 80 -6.10 4.96 -8.74
CA GLU A 80 -7.08 5.86 -8.13
C GLU A 80 -7.32 5.49 -6.67
N GLU A 81 -7.51 4.21 -6.34
CA GLU A 81 -7.68 3.74 -4.96
C GLU A 81 -6.46 4.02 -4.09
N PHE A 82 -5.27 3.78 -4.65
CA PHE A 82 -4.01 4.11 -3.99
C PHE A 82 -3.88 5.61 -3.73
N LYS A 83 -4.23 6.43 -4.72
CA LYS A 83 -4.17 7.88 -4.61
C LYS A 83 -5.20 8.41 -3.61
N ASP A 84 -6.42 7.88 -3.62
CA ASP A 84 -7.46 8.22 -2.67
C ASP A 84 -7.06 7.80 -1.26
N MET A 85 -6.38 6.69 -1.06
CA MET A 85 -5.84 6.32 0.25
C MET A 85 -4.77 7.31 0.73
N VAL A 86 -3.81 7.67 -0.13
CA VAL A 86 -2.75 8.63 0.22
C VAL A 86 -3.29 10.04 0.45
N LEU A 87 -4.33 10.44 -0.29
CA LEU A 87 -4.91 11.79 -0.22
C LEU A 87 -6.05 11.92 0.81
N ASN A 88 -6.91 10.91 1.00
CA ASN A 88 -8.00 10.98 1.99
C ASN A 88 -7.49 10.88 3.42
N ASP A 89 -6.37 10.20 3.69
CA ASP A 89 -5.82 10.12 5.05
C ASP A 89 -5.32 11.51 5.54
N LEU A 90 -5.04 12.44 4.61
CA LEU A 90 -4.70 13.83 4.92
C LEU A 90 -5.91 14.72 5.20
N SER A 91 -7.14 14.25 4.95
CA SER A 91 -8.37 15.05 5.14
C SER A 91 -9.01 14.89 6.52
N ILE A 92 -8.53 13.93 7.32
CA ILE A 92 -9.10 13.58 8.64
C ILE A 92 -8.32 14.14 9.83
N TYR A 93 -7.37 15.06 9.61
CA TYR A 93 -6.68 15.82 10.65
C TYR A 93 -6.74 17.34 10.41
#